data_AF-A0A843JDC9-F1
#
_entry.id   AF-A0A843JDC9-F1
#
_cell.length_a   1.000
_cell.length_b   1.000
_cell.length_c   1.000
_cell.angle_alpha   90.00
_cell.angle_beta   90.00
_cell.angle_gamma   90.00
#
_symmetry.space_group_name_H-M   'P 1'
#
loop_
_entity.id
_entity.type
_entity.pdbx_description
1 polymer ?
#
loop_
_entity_poly.entity_id
_entity_poly.type
_entity_poly.pdbx_seq_one_letter_code
_entity_poly.pdbx_strand_id
1 'polypeptide(L)'
;MNLDKEDEMILAGEYGETRQKMMEILVALGKVFGAESLVPITSAQISGASYKTIGKWGLEWLSNLDAKVAVPSVLNPIGMPRENWQDIGIPKDFADSQNEVIAAYKRLGIRLECTCTPYYLNITNYGDHLAWSESSAVSYANSVLGARTNREGGPSALAAAMIGKTPNYGLHLFENRMPQVAVEVEAGAKYANHFGAVGYLAG
;
A
#
# COMPACT_ATOMS: atom_id res chain seq x y z
N MET A 1 -15.47 16.11 -3.64
CA MET A 1 -14.38 15.87 -2.68
C MET A 1 -13.88 17.21 -2.19
N ASN A 2 -13.88 17.39 -0.87
CA ASN A 2 -13.45 18.58 -0.16
C ASN A 2 -11.99 18.40 0.24
N LEU A 3 -11.16 19.36 -0.15
CA LEU A 3 -9.74 19.40 0.19
C LEU A 3 -9.53 20.48 1.24
N ASP A 4 -8.55 20.29 2.12
CA ASP A 4 -8.10 21.39 2.96
C ASP A 4 -7.16 22.32 2.17
N LYS A 5 -6.84 23.47 2.76
CA LYS A 5 -6.04 24.49 2.09
C LYS A 5 -4.67 23.98 1.64
N GLU A 6 -4.04 23.11 2.44
CA GLU A 6 -2.73 22.55 2.08
C GLU A 6 -2.87 21.60 0.89
N ASP A 7 -3.89 20.74 0.89
CA ASP A 7 -4.17 19.84 -0.22
C ASP A 7 -4.48 20.60 -1.53
N GLU A 8 -5.21 21.72 -1.45
CA GLU A 8 -5.49 22.60 -2.59
C GLU A 8 -4.20 23.24 -3.15
N MET A 9 -3.30 23.71 -2.28
CA MET A 9 -2.01 24.28 -2.68
C MET A 9 -1.10 23.21 -3.32
N ILE A 10 -1.12 21.97 -2.80
CA ILE A 10 -0.39 20.85 -3.42
C ILE A 10 -0.97 20.56 -4.82
N LEU A 11 -2.29 20.51 -4.96
CA LEU A 11 -2.95 20.28 -6.25
C LEU A 11 -2.68 21.42 -7.25
N ALA A 12 -2.53 22.65 -6.77
CA ALA A 12 -2.15 23.81 -7.57
C ALA A 12 -0.66 23.81 -7.98
N GLY A 13 0.15 22.88 -7.46
CA GLY A 13 1.56 22.72 -7.83
C GLY A 13 2.54 23.52 -6.98
N GLU A 14 2.08 24.16 -5.90
CA GLU A 14 2.94 25.01 -5.05
C GLU A 14 4.04 24.22 -4.32
N TYR A 15 3.90 22.90 -4.22
CA TYR A 15 4.85 21.98 -3.58
C TYR A 15 5.62 21.11 -4.57
N GLY A 16 5.67 21.52 -5.85
CA GLY A 16 6.41 20.85 -6.91
C GLY A 16 5.60 19.80 -7.67
N GLU A 17 6.05 19.52 -8.89
CA GLU A 17 5.32 18.71 -9.89
C GLU A 17 5.05 17.28 -9.41
N THR A 18 6.01 16.65 -8.71
CA THR A 18 5.82 15.28 -8.21
C THR A 18 4.67 15.20 -7.22
N ARG A 19 4.61 16.12 -6.25
CA ARG A 19 3.51 16.15 -5.26
C ARG A 19 2.18 16.50 -5.90
N GLN A 20 2.18 17.41 -6.88
CA GLN A 20 0.99 17.72 -7.66
C GLN A 20 0.41 16.47 -8.34
N LYS A 21 1.24 15.73 -9.08
CA LYS A 21 0.82 14.47 -9.75
C LYS A 21 0.32 13.42 -8.75
N MET A 22 0.96 13.30 -7.58
CA MET A 22 0.47 12.39 -6.54
C MET A 22 -0.90 12.81 -6.01
N MET A 23 -1.11 14.10 -5.75
CA MET A 23 -2.41 14.61 -5.32
C MET A 23 -3.48 14.42 -6.40
N GLU A 24 -3.16 14.63 -7.68
CA GLU A 24 -4.08 14.36 -8.80
C GLU A 24 -4.54 12.90 -8.84
N ILE A 25 -3.64 11.94 -8.61
CA ILE A 25 -3.97 10.51 -8.49
C ILE A 25 -4.99 10.29 -7.36
N LEU A 26 -4.72 10.83 -6.17
CA LEU A 26 -5.63 10.66 -5.03
C LEU A 26 -6.98 11.34 -5.27
N VAL A 27 -6.99 12.53 -5.87
CA VAL A 27 -8.21 13.25 -6.23
C VAL A 27 -9.04 12.48 -7.26
N ALA A 28 -8.39 11.91 -8.27
CA ALA A 28 -9.05 11.10 -9.29
C ALA A 28 -9.65 9.84 -8.67
N LEU A 29 -8.90 9.12 -7.82
CA LEU A 29 -9.40 7.95 -7.09
C LEU A 29 -10.56 8.31 -6.16
N GLY A 30 -10.44 9.40 -5.41
CA GLY A 30 -11.50 9.90 -4.55
C GLY A 30 -12.78 10.20 -5.34
N LYS A 31 -12.68 10.80 -6.52
CA LYS A 31 -13.84 11.02 -7.40
C LYS A 31 -14.45 9.71 -7.90
N VAL A 32 -13.62 8.75 -8.34
CA VAL A 32 -14.07 7.45 -8.84
C VAL A 32 -14.83 6.66 -7.79
N PHE A 33 -14.35 6.68 -6.54
CA PHE A 33 -14.95 5.93 -5.44
C PHE A 33 -15.92 6.74 -4.57
N GLY A 34 -16.23 7.97 -4.95
CA GLY A 34 -17.17 8.83 -4.21
C GLY A 34 -16.67 9.29 -2.83
N ALA A 35 -15.36 9.39 -2.63
CA ALA A 35 -14.79 9.93 -1.39
C ALA A 35 -15.15 11.40 -1.21
N GLU A 36 -15.67 11.75 -0.04
CA GLU A 36 -15.99 13.14 0.29
C GLU A 36 -14.77 13.95 0.68
N SER A 37 -13.74 13.32 1.25
CA SER A 37 -12.51 13.98 1.72
C SER A 37 -11.30 13.06 1.58
N LEU A 38 -10.12 13.60 1.89
CA LEU A 38 -8.95 12.80 2.22
C LEU A 38 -8.89 12.56 3.75
N VAL A 39 -8.16 11.55 4.18
CA VAL A 39 -7.90 11.24 5.59
C VAL A 39 -6.39 11.00 5.80
N PRO A 40 -5.76 11.54 6.86
CA PRO A 40 -4.36 11.30 7.15
C PRO A 40 -4.10 9.82 7.39
N ILE A 41 -2.95 9.33 6.93
CA ILE A 41 -2.51 7.95 7.15
C ILE A 41 -1.31 7.90 8.10
N THR A 42 -1.19 6.82 8.87
CA THR A 42 -0.06 6.61 9.79
C THR A 42 1.12 5.89 9.14
N SER A 43 0.87 5.07 8.12
CA SER A 43 1.91 4.40 7.33
C SER A 43 1.41 3.92 5.97
N ALA A 44 2.37 3.63 5.08
CA ALA A 44 2.10 3.07 3.76
C ALA A 44 2.94 1.81 3.49
N GLN A 45 2.36 0.89 2.70
CA GLN A 45 3.06 -0.26 2.15
C GLN A 45 2.88 -0.24 0.64
N ILE A 46 3.98 0.03 -0.07
CA ILE A 46 3.97 0.27 -1.52
C ILE A 46 4.17 -1.06 -2.26
N SER A 47 3.23 -1.39 -3.14
CA SER A 47 3.37 -2.46 -4.14
C SER A 47 4.00 -1.94 -5.44
N GLY A 48 4.12 -2.79 -6.47
CA GLY A 48 4.85 -2.42 -7.69
C GLY A 48 6.38 -2.45 -7.50
N ALA A 49 6.85 -3.16 -6.48
CA ALA A 49 8.27 -3.31 -6.17
C ALA A 49 9.04 -4.19 -7.16
N SER A 50 8.34 -4.96 -8.01
CA SER A 50 8.95 -5.88 -8.96
C SER A 50 9.10 -5.26 -10.35
N TYR A 51 10.29 -5.35 -10.94
CA TYR A 51 10.52 -4.96 -12.34
C TYR A 51 9.66 -5.77 -13.31
N LYS A 52 9.33 -7.03 -12.96
CA LYS A 52 8.42 -7.88 -13.74
C LYS A 52 7.02 -7.27 -13.86
N THR A 53 6.58 -6.54 -12.84
CA THR A 53 5.24 -5.93 -12.79
C THR A 53 5.23 -4.56 -13.44
N ILE A 54 6.23 -3.72 -13.15
CA ILE A 54 6.21 -2.31 -13.57
C ILE A 54 6.91 -2.07 -14.93
N GLY A 55 7.82 -2.97 -15.32
CA GLY A 55 8.62 -2.87 -16.53
C GLY A 55 9.41 -1.56 -16.64
N LYS A 56 9.94 -1.33 -17.84
CA LYS A 56 10.75 -0.14 -18.15
C LYS A 56 10.02 1.19 -17.90
N TRP A 57 8.72 1.25 -18.22
CA TRP A 57 7.94 2.48 -18.12
C TRP A 57 7.62 2.85 -16.68
N GLY A 58 7.34 1.85 -15.83
CA GLY A 58 7.17 2.10 -14.41
C GLY A 58 8.48 2.48 -13.73
N LEU A 59 9.60 1.87 -14.13
CA LEU A 59 10.93 2.29 -13.67
C LEU A 59 11.27 3.71 -14.10
N GLU A 60 11.01 4.09 -15.35
CA GLU A 60 11.20 5.45 -15.84
C GLU A 60 10.34 6.45 -15.07
N TRP A 61 9.06 6.14 -14.86
CA TRP A 61 8.15 6.96 -14.06
C TRP A 61 8.67 7.16 -12.63
N LEU A 62 9.05 6.07 -11.93
CA LEU A 62 9.64 6.14 -10.60
C LEU A 62 10.96 6.92 -10.57
N SER A 63 11.75 6.82 -11.64
CA SER A 63 13.05 7.48 -11.77
C SER A 63 12.92 8.99 -11.88
N ASN A 64 11.83 9.47 -12.48
CA ASN A 64 11.54 10.89 -12.67
C ASN A 64 10.82 11.55 -11.48
N LEU A 65 10.46 10.80 -10.44
CA LEU A 65 9.85 11.37 -9.23
C LEU A 65 10.93 12.05 -8.37
N ASP A 66 10.65 13.29 -7.97
CA ASP A 66 11.50 14.13 -7.14
C ASP A 66 10.75 14.60 -5.88
N ALA A 67 10.43 13.65 -5.02
CA ALA A 67 9.85 13.92 -3.70
C ALA A 67 10.20 12.79 -2.72
N LYS A 68 10.02 13.06 -1.43
CA LYS A 68 10.14 12.06 -0.37
C LYS A 68 8.76 11.71 0.17
N VAL A 69 8.61 10.47 0.64
CA VAL A 69 7.44 10.06 1.41
C VAL A 69 7.30 10.90 2.69
N ALA A 70 6.07 11.27 3.03
CA ALA A 70 5.73 12.06 4.21
C ALA A 70 5.49 11.18 5.46
N VAL A 71 5.15 9.90 5.27
CA VAL A 71 4.84 8.95 6.35
C VAL A 71 5.75 7.73 6.30
N PRO A 72 5.94 7.01 7.43
CA PRO A 72 6.67 5.75 7.45
C PRO A 72 6.17 4.80 6.37
N SER A 73 7.09 4.40 5.47
CA SER A 73 6.75 3.68 4.25
C SER A 73 7.69 2.51 4.03
N VAL A 74 7.13 1.34 3.72
CA VAL A 74 7.89 0.11 3.46
C VAL A 74 7.53 -0.48 2.11
N LEU A 75 8.47 -1.20 1.50
CA LEU A 75 8.28 -1.84 0.21
C LEU A 75 7.71 -3.27 0.37
N ASN A 76 6.79 -3.65 -0.50
CA ASN A 76 6.31 -5.03 -0.67
C ASN A 76 7.45 -5.92 -1.24
N PRO A 77 7.36 -7.26 -1.21
CA PRO A 77 8.37 -8.13 -1.79
C PRO A 77 8.70 -7.77 -3.26
N ILE A 78 9.99 -7.82 -3.56
CA ILE A 78 10.55 -7.54 -4.89
C ILE A 78 10.55 -8.80 -5.77
N GLY A 79 10.83 -8.64 -7.06
CA GLY A 79 10.78 -9.74 -8.04
C GLY A 79 11.88 -10.80 -7.92
N MET A 80 12.80 -10.69 -6.98
CA MET A 80 13.91 -11.63 -6.77
C MET A 80 14.47 -11.50 -5.35
N PRO A 81 15.22 -12.50 -4.86
CA PRO A 81 16.08 -12.33 -3.69
C PRO A 81 17.10 -11.21 -3.89
N ARG A 82 17.34 -10.39 -2.86
CA ARG A 82 18.35 -9.31 -2.92
C ARG A 82 19.78 -9.85 -3.06
N GLU A 83 20.00 -11.06 -2.58
CA GLU A 83 21.27 -11.78 -2.54
C GLU A 83 21.06 -13.18 -3.13
N ASN A 84 22.12 -13.80 -3.65
CA ASN A 84 22.10 -15.18 -4.15
C ASN A 84 21.05 -15.45 -5.24
N TRP A 85 20.61 -14.43 -5.98
CA TRP A 85 19.67 -14.58 -7.09
C TRP A 85 20.29 -15.36 -8.25
N GLN A 86 21.63 -15.36 -8.38
CA GLN A 86 22.37 -16.16 -9.35
C GLN A 86 22.18 -17.66 -9.11
N ASP A 87 22.14 -18.09 -7.83
CA ASP A 87 22.08 -19.51 -7.45
C ASP A 87 20.76 -20.17 -7.84
N ILE A 88 19.70 -19.36 -7.96
CA ILE A 88 18.38 -19.79 -8.42
C ILE A 88 18.12 -19.45 -9.90
N GLY A 89 19.17 -19.04 -10.63
CA GLY A 89 19.12 -18.84 -12.08
C GLY A 89 18.39 -17.57 -12.55
N ILE A 90 18.34 -16.50 -11.74
CA ILE A 90 17.78 -15.23 -12.20
C ILE A 90 18.71 -14.58 -13.23
N PRO A 91 18.21 -14.17 -14.41
CA PRO A 91 19.01 -13.48 -15.42
C PRO A 91 19.59 -12.15 -14.92
N LYS A 92 20.85 -11.86 -15.29
CA LYS A 92 21.56 -10.65 -14.83
C LYS A 92 20.87 -9.35 -15.26
N ASP A 93 20.35 -9.29 -16.48
CA ASP A 93 19.62 -8.14 -17.02
C ASP A 93 18.35 -7.82 -16.21
N PHE A 94 17.62 -8.86 -15.79
CA PHE A 94 16.50 -8.70 -14.87
C PHE A 94 16.98 -8.19 -13.51
N ALA A 95 18.06 -8.76 -12.98
CA ALA A 95 18.61 -8.37 -11.68
C ALA A 95 19.10 -6.92 -11.65
N ASP A 96 19.79 -6.47 -12.69
CA ASP A 96 20.22 -5.09 -12.85
C ASP A 96 19.00 -4.15 -12.85
N SER A 97 17.99 -4.45 -13.67
CA SER A 97 16.75 -3.66 -13.74
C SER A 97 15.99 -3.64 -12.40
N GLN A 98 15.91 -4.76 -11.71
CA GLN A 98 15.27 -4.87 -10.41
C GLN A 98 16.02 -4.08 -9.32
N ASN A 99 17.35 -4.00 -9.41
CA ASN A 99 18.16 -3.16 -8.51
C ASN A 99 17.95 -1.66 -8.78
N GLU A 100 17.74 -1.27 -10.04
CA GLU A 100 17.36 0.11 -10.37
C GLU A 100 16.01 0.49 -9.76
N VAL A 101 15.01 -0.41 -9.79
CA VAL A 101 13.72 -0.20 -9.10
C VAL A 101 13.91 0.01 -7.60
N ILE A 102 14.73 -0.82 -6.96
CA ILE A 102 15.03 -0.71 -5.52
C ILE A 102 15.71 0.63 -5.21
N ALA A 103 16.67 1.04 -6.04
CA ALA A 103 17.38 2.31 -5.89
C ALA A 103 16.43 3.50 -6.04
N ALA A 104 15.49 3.44 -7.00
CA ALA A 104 14.48 4.48 -7.19
C ALA A 104 13.60 4.63 -5.94
N TYR A 105 13.04 3.53 -5.41
CA TYR A 105 12.25 3.59 -4.17
C TYR A 105 13.05 4.07 -2.96
N LYS A 106 14.31 3.64 -2.81
CA LYS A 106 15.20 4.13 -1.75
C LYS A 106 15.41 5.64 -1.83
N ARG A 107 15.59 6.19 -3.05
CA ARG A 107 15.70 7.64 -3.28
C ARG A 107 14.44 8.38 -2.84
N LEU A 108 13.26 7.78 -2.92
CA LEU A 108 12.00 8.37 -2.45
C LEU A 108 11.83 8.29 -0.91
N GLY A 109 12.79 7.72 -0.18
CA GLY A 109 12.75 7.61 1.28
C GLY A 109 11.99 6.38 1.80
N ILE A 110 11.70 5.41 0.93
CA ILE A 110 11.00 4.17 1.31
C ILE A 110 12.00 3.17 1.89
N ARG A 111 11.62 2.53 3.00
CA ARG A 111 12.43 1.47 3.61
C ARG A 111 12.30 0.17 2.81
N LEU A 112 13.45 -0.44 2.53
CA LEU A 112 13.59 -1.62 1.68
C LEU A 112 13.43 -2.94 2.46
N GLU A 113 12.40 -3.01 3.30
CA GLU A 113 12.08 -4.20 4.11
C GLU A 113 11.55 -5.34 3.25
N CYS A 114 10.99 -5.02 2.08
CA CYS A 114 10.54 -5.97 1.06
C CYS A 114 9.67 -7.10 1.64
N THR A 115 8.65 -6.74 2.43
CA THR A 115 7.87 -7.70 3.22
C THR A 115 6.37 -7.61 2.95
N CYS A 116 5.72 -8.78 2.92
CA CYS A 116 4.26 -8.90 2.87
C CYS A 116 3.61 -8.73 4.25
N THR A 117 4.40 -8.73 5.33
CA THR A 117 3.93 -8.64 6.72
C THR A 117 4.39 -7.35 7.40
N PRO A 118 3.96 -6.16 6.93
CA PRO A 118 4.44 -4.87 7.44
C PRO A 118 4.00 -4.62 8.88
N TYR A 119 2.94 -5.29 9.32
CA TYR A 119 2.40 -5.24 10.69
C TYR A 119 3.35 -5.78 11.76
N TYR A 120 4.45 -6.44 11.40
CA TYR A 120 5.50 -6.82 12.35
C TYR A 120 6.62 -5.79 12.50
N LEU A 121 6.65 -4.76 11.64
CA LEU A 121 7.73 -3.78 11.62
C LEU A 121 7.46 -2.58 12.53
N ASN A 122 6.19 -2.20 12.69
CA ASN A 122 5.76 -1.03 13.44
C ASN A 122 4.47 -1.36 14.20
N ILE A 123 4.26 -0.69 15.34
CA ILE A 123 2.97 -0.74 16.04
C ILE A 123 1.92 -0.04 15.18
N THR A 124 0.85 -0.77 14.86
CA THR A 124 -0.34 -0.28 14.16
C THR A 124 -1.49 -0.33 15.14
N ASN A 125 -2.17 0.79 15.36
CA ASN A 125 -3.20 0.91 16.38
C ASN A 125 -4.60 0.69 15.79
N TYR A 126 -5.53 0.33 16.67
CA TYR A 126 -6.94 0.30 16.33
C TYR A 126 -7.40 1.68 15.84
N GLY A 127 -8.09 1.72 14.70
CA GLY A 127 -8.60 2.94 14.10
C GLY A 127 -7.61 3.73 13.26
N ASP A 128 -6.33 3.34 13.20
CA ASP A 128 -5.35 3.96 12.30
C ASP A 128 -5.82 3.86 10.85
N HIS A 129 -5.66 4.93 10.08
CA HIS A 129 -5.82 4.88 8.63
C HIS A 129 -4.45 4.58 7.98
N LEU A 130 -4.43 3.64 7.03
CA LEU A 130 -3.21 3.18 6.37
C LEU A 130 -3.41 3.18 4.86
N ALA A 131 -2.31 3.19 4.11
CA ALA A 131 -2.30 2.94 2.67
C ALA A 131 -1.48 1.68 2.35
N TRP A 132 -2.04 0.49 2.60
CA TRP A 132 -1.33 -0.78 2.41
C TRP A 132 -1.83 -1.51 1.17
N SER A 133 -0.91 -2.10 0.41
CA SER A 133 -1.25 -2.78 -0.85
C SER A 133 -1.39 -4.31 -0.72
N GLU A 134 -0.70 -4.94 0.25
CA GLU A 134 -0.60 -6.40 0.28
C GLU A 134 -1.87 -7.09 0.78
N SER A 135 -2.28 -8.14 0.07
CA SER A 135 -3.56 -8.84 0.30
C SER A 135 -3.73 -9.35 1.73
N SER A 136 -2.72 -10.04 2.27
CA SER A 136 -2.74 -10.56 3.65
C SER A 136 -2.62 -9.42 4.67
N ALA A 137 -1.81 -8.40 4.39
CA ALA A 137 -1.62 -7.26 5.28
C ALA A 137 -2.91 -6.43 5.42
N VAL A 138 -3.61 -6.17 4.33
CA VAL A 138 -4.90 -5.47 4.30
C VAL A 138 -5.94 -6.25 5.11
N SER A 139 -6.01 -7.57 4.92
CA SER A 139 -6.94 -8.43 5.67
C SER A 139 -6.63 -8.41 7.17
N TYR A 140 -5.37 -8.54 7.56
CA TYR A 140 -4.94 -8.52 8.95
C TYR A 140 -5.17 -7.14 9.61
N ALA A 141 -4.85 -6.06 8.90
CA ALA A 141 -5.06 -4.69 9.39
C ALA A 141 -6.53 -4.41 9.69
N ASN A 142 -7.43 -4.74 8.76
CA ASN A 142 -8.85 -4.45 8.92
C ASN A 142 -9.54 -5.37 9.95
N SER A 143 -9.22 -6.66 9.95
CA SER A 143 -9.98 -7.67 10.70
C SER A 143 -9.39 -7.98 12.08
N VAL A 144 -8.07 -7.93 12.24
CA VAL A 144 -7.39 -8.30 13.51
C VAL A 144 -6.97 -7.06 14.29
N LEU A 145 -6.32 -6.10 13.62
CA LEU A 145 -5.83 -4.88 14.28
C LEU A 145 -6.94 -3.83 14.44
N GLY A 146 -7.97 -3.88 13.58
CA GLY A 146 -9.00 -2.85 13.51
C GLY A 146 -8.50 -1.51 12.97
N ALA A 147 -7.35 -1.51 12.31
CA ALA A 147 -6.92 -0.41 11.45
C ALA A 147 -7.78 -0.38 10.17
N ARG A 148 -7.60 0.65 9.36
CA ARG A 148 -8.47 0.97 8.23
C ARG A 148 -7.64 1.19 6.99
N THR A 149 -7.80 0.32 6.01
CA THR A 149 -7.10 0.46 4.73
C THR A 149 -7.87 -0.24 3.63
N ASN A 150 -7.99 0.42 2.49
CA ASN A 150 -8.43 -0.23 1.27
C ASN A 150 -7.29 -1.09 0.70
N ARG A 151 -7.60 -1.94 -0.28
CA ARG A 151 -6.55 -2.61 -1.05
C ARG A 151 -5.94 -1.62 -2.03
N GLU A 152 -4.90 -0.93 -1.61
CA GLU A 152 -4.25 0.09 -2.43
C GLU A 152 -3.51 -0.52 -3.62
N GLY A 153 -3.54 0.19 -4.76
CA GLY A 153 -2.68 -0.10 -5.90
C GLY A 153 -1.28 0.49 -5.71
N GLY A 154 -0.32 0.05 -6.52
CA GLY A 154 1.07 0.55 -6.43
C GLY A 154 1.18 2.08 -6.53
N PRO A 155 0.62 2.70 -7.59
CA PRO A 155 0.63 4.16 -7.71
C PRO A 155 -0.16 4.89 -6.62
N SER A 156 -1.29 4.34 -6.16
CA SER A 156 -2.11 4.98 -5.12
C SER A 156 -1.44 4.93 -3.74
N ALA A 157 -0.85 3.79 -3.38
CA ALA A 157 -0.08 3.66 -2.14
C ALA A 157 1.14 4.59 -2.12
N LEU A 158 1.84 4.74 -3.25
CA LEU A 158 2.97 5.66 -3.36
C LEU A 158 2.51 7.12 -3.26
N ALA A 159 1.42 7.48 -3.94
CA ALA A 159 0.84 8.82 -3.86
C ALA A 159 0.42 9.13 -2.41
N ALA A 160 -0.28 8.21 -1.76
CA ALA A 160 -0.71 8.35 -0.37
C ALA A 160 0.49 8.47 0.58
N ALA A 161 1.57 7.71 0.34
CA ALA A 161 2.80 7.82 1.11
C ALA A 161 3.48 9.21 0.98
N MET A 162 3.47 9.79 -0.22
CA MET A 162 4.07 11.12 -0.49
C MET A 162 3.23 12.28 0.03
N ILE A 163 1.91 12.17 -0.04
CA ILE A 163 0.98 13.18 0.47
C ILE A 163 0.74 13.04 1.98
N GLY A 164 0.84 11.82 2.52
CA GLY A 164 0.50 11.53 3.92
C GLY A 164 -1.01 11.39 4.17
N LYS A 165 -1.82 11.31 3.10
CA LYS A 165 -3.27 11.13 3.15
C LYS A 165 -3.72 10.15 2.07
N THR A 166 -4.89 9.54 2.25
CA THR A 166 -5.57 8.73 1.23
C THR A 166 -7.04 9.15 1.12
N PRO A 167 -7.75 8.92 -0.01
CA PRO A 167 -9.17 9.19 -0.09
C PRO A 167 -9.97 8.41 0.95
N ASN A 168 -10.89 9.10 1.63
CA ASN A 168 -11.71 8.55 2.69
C ASN A 168 -12.97 7.84 2.12
N TYR A 169 -12.80 6.59 1.71
CA TYR A 169 -13.88 5.75 1.16
C TYR A 169 -13.70 4.29 1.58
N GLY A 170 -14.70 3.46 1.26
CA GLY A 170 -14.60 2.00 1.43
C GLY A 170 -14.34 1.64 2.89
N LEU A 171 -13.28 0.88 3.15
CA LEU A 171 -12.91 0.40 4.49
C LEU A 171 -12.34 1.49 5.41
N HIS A 172 -12.14 2.72 4.92
CA HIS A 172 -11.88 3.86 5.80
C HIS A 172 -13.14 4.33 6.55
N LEU A 173 -14.33 4.03 6.02
CA LEU A 173 -15.60 4.40 6.63
C LEU A 173 -16.06 3.28 7.57
N PHE A 174 -16.37 3.65 8.82
CA PHE A 174 -16.76 2.68 9.85
C PHE A 174 -18.01 1.87 9.46
N GLU A 175 -19.01 2.54 8.89
CA GLU A 175 -20.27 1.92 8.44
C GLU A 175 -20.05 0.76 7.46
N ASN A 176 -19.03 0.86 6.59
CA ASN A 176 -18.69 -0.16 5.61
C ASN A 176 -17.96 -1.38 6.21
N ARG A 177 -17.60 -1.32 7.50
CA ARG A 177 -16.89 -2.40 8.21
C ARG A 177 -17.82 -3.25 9.08
N MET A 178 -19.11 -2.91 9.13
CA MET A 178 -20.07 -3.68 9.91
C MET A 178 -20.25 -5.07 9.30
N PRO A 179 -20.16 -6.15 10.10
CA PRO A 179 -20.30 -7.51 9.58
C PRO A 179 -21.71 -7.70 9.03
N GLN A 180 -21.81 -8.18 7.79
CA GLN A 180 -23.09 -8.48 7.13
C GLN A 180 -23.51 -9.94 7.32
N VAL A 181 -22.56 -10.82 7.64
CA VAL A 181 -22.76 -12.25 7.84
C VAL A 181 -21.98 -12.69 9.08
N ALA A 182 -22.60 -13.52 9.91
CA ALA A 182 -21.93 -14.20 11.02
C ALA A 182 -21.90 -15.70 10.74
N VAL A 183 -20.72 -16.31 10.85
CA VAL A 183 -20.53 -17.75 10.68
C VAL A 183 -20.26 -18.35 12.05
N GLU A 184 -21.18 -19.18 12.52
CA GLU A 184 -21.01 -19.96 13.73
C GLU A 184 -20.43 -21.33 13.39
N VAL A 185 -19.27 -21.66 13.98
CA VAL A 185 -18.63 -22.97 13.80
C VAL A 185 -18.93 -23.81 15.02
N GLU A 186 -19.91 -24.71 14.89
CA GLU A 186 -20.31 -25.66 15.93
C GLU A 186 -19.18 -26.65 16.26
N ALA A 187 -19.16 -27.13 17.50
CA ALA A 187 -18.00 -27.60 18.26
C ALA A 187 -17.09 -28.69 17.64
N GLY A 188 -15.83 -28.66 18.08
CA GLY A 188 -14.75 -29.63 17.88
C GLY A 188 -13.40 -29.03 18.33
N ALA A 189 -12.36 -29.84 18.56
CA ALA A 189 -11.02 -29.28 18.82
C ALA A 189 -10.60 -28.40 17.61
N LYS A 190 -10.27 -27.13 17.86
CA LYS A 190 -9.85 -26.20 16.80
C LYS A 190 -8.35 -26.37 16.58
N TYR A 191 -7.98 -26.96 15.45
CA TYR A 191 -6.60 -27.01 14.99
C TYR A 191 -6.31 -25.88 14.00
N ALA A 192 -5.04 -25.48 13.85
CA ALA A 192 -4.66 -24.35 13.01
C ALA A 192 -5.14 -24.48 11.54
N ASN A 193 -5.16 -25.70 11.00
CA ASN A 193 -5.65 -25.98 9.64
C ASN A 193 -7.18 -25.82 9.48
N HIS A 194 -7.96 -25.88 10.57
CA HIS A 194 -9.42 -25.70 10.49
C HIS A 194 -9.79 -24.28 10.06
N PHE A 195 -9.03 -23.26 10.46
CA PHE A 195 -9.30 -21.87 10.07
C PHE A 195 -9.14 -21.66 8.57
N GLY A 196 -8.20 -22.35 7.93
CA GLY A 196 -8.08 -22.36 6.47
C GLY A 196 -9.29 -22.99 5.78
N ALA A 197 -9.82 -24.09 6.33
CA ALA A 197 -11.03 -24.73 5.81
C ALA A 197 -12.28 -23.86 6.00
N VAL A 198 -12.41 -23.18 7.14
CA VAL A 198 -13.49 -22.21 7.37
C VAL A 198 -13.40 -21.06 6.38
N GLY A 199 -12.21 -20.48 6.16
CA GLY A 199 -12.02 -19.44 5.15
C GLY A 199 -12.39 -19.91 3.74
N TYR A 200 -12.01 -21.14 3.36
CA TYR A 200 -12.40 -21.71 2.07
C TYR A 200 -13.92 -21.86 1.90
N LEU A 201 -14.65 -22.22 2.96
CA LEU A 201 -16.11 -22.42 2.91
C LEU A 201 -16.90 -21.11 3.04
N ALA A 202 -16.42 -20.18 3.87
CA ALA A 202 -17.12 -18.93 4.18
C ALA A 202 -16.83 -17.79 3.19
N GLY A 203 -15.71 -17.86 2.47
CA GLY A 203 -15.21 -16.78 1.61
C GLY A 203 -14.20 -15.90 2.32
#